data_AF-A0A358WDV0-F1
#
_entry.id   AF-A0A358WDV0-F1
#
_cell.length_a   1.000
_cell.length_b   1.000
_cell.length_c   1.000
_cell.angle_alpha   90.00
_cell.angle_beta   90.00
_cell.angle_gamma   90.00
#
_symmetry.space_group_name_H-M   'P 1'
#
loop_
_entity.id
_entity.type
_entity.pdbx_description
1 polymer ?
#
loop_
_entity_poly.entity_id
_entity_poly.type
_entity_poly.pdbx_seq_one_letter_code
_entity_poly.pdbx_strand_id
1 'polypeptide(L)'
;MFFFKKKTEKAEMPDTPLKRKAKAMPMTKKVQFCYIKPDELTTLLNGDLSSVLTLEPVNYYAEKNRYWLCVFYYTEDYSEIIMRFELYENDRKTTATDYYEINKELYSRILLKFGQRI
;
A
#
# COMPACT_ATOMS: atom_id res chain seq x y z
N MET A 1 18.74 5.79 -37.39
CA MET A 1 19.07 6.48 -36.12
C MET A 1 17.89 6.27 -35.17
N PHE A 2 17.93 5.25 -34.32
CA PHE A 2 16.84 4.94 -33.40
C PHE A 2 17.09 5.66 -32.07
N PHE A 3 16.28 6.69 -31.80
CA PHE A 3 16.28 7.38 -30.52
C PHE A 3 15.47 6.55 -29.51
N PHE A 4 16.16 5.71 -28.73
CA PHE A 4 15.58 5.15 -27.51
C PHE A 4 15.45 6.26 -26.47
N LYS A 5 14.21 6.75 -26.29
CA LYS A 5 13.83 7.55 -25.12
C LYS A 5 14.03 6.66 -23.88
N LYS A 6 15.14 6.85 -23.14
CA LYS A 6 15.28 6.32 -21.79
C LYS A 6 14.11 6.84 -20.96
N LYS A 7 13.18 5.95 -20.58
CA LYS A 7 12.27 6.21 -19.48
C LYS A 7 13.14 6.49 -18.25
N THR A 8 12.98 7.65 -17.66
CA THR A 8 13.54 7.98 -16.36
C THR A 8 12.83 7.09 -15.33
N GLU A 9 13.34 5.88 -15.13
CA GLU A 9 13.04 5.12 -13.93
C GLU A 9 13.58 5.94 -12.78
N LYS A 10 12.68 6.60 -12.04
CA LYS A 10 13.00 7.13 -10.70
C LYS A 10 13.76 6.02 -9.99
N ALA A 11 14.96 6.30 -9.52
CA ALA A 11 15.82 5.35 -8.82
C ALA A 11 14.99 4.64 -7.74
N GLU A 12 14.51 3.42 -8.06
CA GLU A 12 13.84 2.60 -7.08
C GLU A 12 14.91 2.25 -6.05
N MET A 13 14.62 2.49 -4.77
CA MET A 13 15.45 1.99 -3.67
C MET A 13 15.83 0.52 -3.92
N PRO A 14 17.05 0.09 -3.53
CA PRO A 14 17.55 -1.26 -3.79
C PRO A 14 16.48 -2.29 -3.45
N ASP A 15 16.28 -3.26 -4.34
CA ASP A 15 15.17 -4.23 -4.26
C ASP A 15 15.30 -5.06 -2.97
N THR A 16 14.63 -4.61 -1.91
CA THR A 16 14.61 -5.30 -0.63
C THR A 16 14.05 -6.71 -0.83
N PRO A 17 14.49 -7.71 -0.04
CA PRO A 17 13.94 -9.06 -0.13
C PRO A 17 12.41 -9.06 -0.08
N LEU A 18 11.83 -8.19 0.75
CA LEU A 18 10.39 -8.09 0.91
C LEU A 18 9.68 -7.48 -0.30
N LYS A 19 10.28 -6.48 -0.96
CA LYS A 19 9.77 -5.93 -2.22
C LYS A 19 9.78 -6.97 -3.33
N ARG A 20 10.83 -7.79 -3.42
CA ARG A 20 10.93 -8.90 -4.38
C ARG A 20 9.86 -9.97 -4.09
N LYS A 21 9.69 -10.35 -2.83
CA LYS A 21 8.65 -11.27 -2.38
C LYS A 21 7.25 -10.77 -2.74
N ALA A 22 6.93 -9.51 -2.44
CA ALA A 22 5.64 -8.90 -2.78
C ALA A 22 5.36 -8.91 -4.29
N LYS A 23 6.36 -8.59 -5.13
CA LYS A 23 6.23 -8.63 -6.60
C LYS A 23 5.98 -10.06 -7.15
N ALA A 24 6.38 -11.09 -6.42
CA ALA A 24 6.21 -12.50 -6.82
C ALA A 24 4.92 -13.14 -6.28
N MET A 25 4.18 -12.45 -5.41
CA MET A 25 2.93 -12.97 -4.84
C MET A 25 1.84 -13.13 -5.91
N PRO A 26 1.03 -14.19 -5.85
CA PRO A 26 0.01 -14.48 -6.86
C PRO A 26 -1.19 -13.53 -6.77
N MET A 27 -1.55 -13.08 -5.56
CA MET A 27 -2.77 -12.31 -5.32
C MET A 27 -2.46 -10.88 -4.88
N THR A 28 -3.29 -9.95 -5.34
CA THR A 28 -3.23 -8.55 -4.88
C THR A 28 -4.61 -8.01 -4.56
N LYS A 29 -4.68 -7.12 -3.56
CA LYS A 29 -5.91 -6.42 -3.18
C LYS A 29 -5.61 -4.97 -2.81
N LYS A 30 -6.56 -4.08 -3.05
CA LYS A 30 -6.38 -2.64 -2.86
C LYS A 30 -7.53 -2.03 -2.09
N VAL A 31 -7.21 -1.17 -1.14
CA VAL A 31 -8.18 -0.34 -0.40
C VAL A 31 -7.62 1.07 -0.26
N GLN A 32 -8.49 2.05 -0.07
CA GLN A 32 -8.10 3.47 -0.07
C GLN A 32 -8.38 4.11 1.30
N PHE A 33 -7.38 4.78 1.85
CA PHE A 33 -7.46 5.53 3.10
C PHE A 33 -7.34 7.03 2.86
N CYS A 34 -8.00 7.82 3.71
CA CYS A 34 -7.91 9.28 3.70
C CYS A 34 -6.44 9.72 3.83
N TYR A 35 -6.14 10.89 3.29
CA TYR A 35 -4.79 11.42 3.34
C TYR A 35 -4.39 11.83 4.76
N ILE A 36 -3.21 11.38 5.17
CA ILE A 36 -2.41 11.98 6.25
C ILE A 36 -0.99 12.25 5.73
N LYS A 37 -0.17 13.03 6.45
CA LYS A 37 1.17 13.35 5.93
C LYS A 37 2.04 12.08 5.83
N PRO A 38 2.92 11.96 4.82
CA PRO A 38 3.80 10.78 4.67
C PRO A 38 4.62 10.44 5.92
N ASP A 39 5.18 11.45 6.61
CA ASP A 39 5.98 11.23 7.82
C ASP A 39 5.12 10.73 8.99
N GLU A 40 3.89 11.23 9.11
CA GLU A 40 2.92 10.79 10.12
C GLU A 40 2.53 9.32 9.87
N LEU A 41 2.23 8.97 8.62
CA LEU A 41 1.93 7.58 8.24
C LEU A 41 3.12 6.65 8.51
N THR A 42 4.33 7.07 8.15
CA THR A 42 5.54 6.26 8.34
C THR A 42 5.84 6.05 9.82
N THR A 43 5.72 7.10 10.63
CA THR A 43 5.87 7.02 12.09
C THR A 43 4.83 6.09 12.71
N LEU A 44 3.58 6.19 12.26
CA LEU A 44 2.47 5.35 12.72
C LEU A 44 2.70 3.86 12.41
N LEU A 45 3.11 3.53 11.18
CA LEU A 45 3.36 2.16 10.76
C LEU A 45 4.62 1.55 11.40
N ASN A 46 5.68 2.34 11.58
CA ASN A 46 6.92 1.88 12.22
C ASN A 46 6.78 1.68 13.73
N GLY A 47 5.82 2.36 14.38
CA GLY A 47 5.51 2.17 15.79
C GLY A 47 4.71 0.88 16.04
N ASP A 48 3.56 0.76 15.39
CA ASP A 48 2.72 -0.45 15.44
C ASP A 48 1.87 -0.54 14.17
N LEU A 49 2.05 -1.61 13.39
CA LEU A 49 1.29 -1.86 12.17
C LEU A 49 -0.22 -1.95 12.42
N SER A 50 -0.65 -2.33 13.63
CA SER A 50 -2.08 -2.37 13.99
C SER A 50 -2.72 -0.97 14.01
N SER A 51 -1.92 0.08 14.15
CA SER A 51 -2.35 1.48 14.08
C SER A 51 -2.98 1.85 12.74
N VAL A 52 -2.73 1.07 11.67
CA VAL A 52 -3.44 1.23 10.39
C VAL A 52 -4.97 1.19 10.55
N LEU A 53 -5.47 0.52 11.59
CA LEU A 53 -6.89 0.43 11.89
C LEU A 53 -7.49 1.76 12.40
N THR A 54 -6.66 2.73 12.81
CA THR A 54 -7.12 4.07 13.18
C THR A 54 -7.31 4.97 11.96
N LEU A 55 -6.79 4.58 10.78
CA LEU A 55 -6.97 5.34 9.55
C LEU A 55 -8.42 5.26 9.06
N GLU A 56 -8.88 6.33 8.43
CA GLU A 56 -10.23 6.43 7.89
C GLU A 56 -10.27 5.93 6.42
N PRO A 57 -11.25 5.10 6.04
CA PRO A 57 -11.52 4.79 4.63
C PRO A 57 -11.87 6.05 3.84
N VAL A 58 -11.39 6.15 2.59
CA VAL A 58 -11.80 7.25 1.70
C VAL A 58 -13.30 7.17 1.45
N ASN A 59 -13.99 8.29 1.66
CA ASN A 59 -15.30 8.50 1.07
C ASN A 59 -15.13 9.10 -0.32
N TYR A 60 -15.41 8.30 -1.37
CA TYR A 60 -15.22 8.70 -2.77
C TYR A 60 -16.10 9.87 -3.21
N TYR A 61 -17.13 10.22 -2.43
CA TYR A 61 -17.93 11.42 -2.66
C TYR A 61 -17.33 12.69 -2.05
N ALA A 62 -16.33 12.57 -1.17
CA ALA A 62 -15.76 13.69 -0.42
C ALA A 62 -14.29 13.98 -0.80
N GLU A 63 -13.46 12.96 -0.99
CA GLU A 63 -12.03 13.12 -1.30
C GLU A 63 -11.62 12.26 -2.51
N LYS A 64 -11.32 12.92 -3.64
CA LYS A 64 -10.91 12.23 -4.87
C LYS A 64 -9.44 12.51 -5.26
N ASN A 65 -8.92 13.68 -4.90
CA ASN A 65 -7.68 14.17 -5.50
C ASN A 65 -6.43 13.75 -4.75
N ARG A 66 -6.54 13.26 -3.51
CA ARG A 66 -5.38 12.85 -2.71
C ARG A 66 -5.77 11.78 -1.69
N TYR A 67 -5.15 10.62 -1.77
CA TYR A 67 -5.44 9.49 -0.89
C TYR A 67 -4.26 8.51 -0.81
N TRP A 68 -4.30 7.66 0.21
CA TRP A 68 -3.37 6.57 0.41
C TRP A 68 -3.98 5.27 -0.14
N LEU A 69 -3.38 4.71 -1.19
CA LEU A 69 -3.74 3.40 -1.69
C LEU A 69 -2.95 2.33 -0.92
N CYS A 70 -3.64 1.55 -0.10
CA CYS A 70 -3.06 0.39 0.57
C CYS A 70 -3.16 -0.82 -0.36
N VAL A 71 -2.00 -1.34 -0.77
CA VAL A 71 -1.85 -2.50 -1.63
C VAL A 71 -1.40 -3.69 -0.79
N PHE A 72 -2.15 -4.77 -0.86
CA PHE A 72 -1.83 -6.06 -0.27
C PHE A 72 -1.34 -7.00 -1.35
N TYR A 73 -0.31 -7.77 -1.03
CA TYR A 73 0.24 -8.87 -1.82
C TYR A 73 0.20 -10.12 -0.95
N TYR A 74 -0.41 -11.20 -1.40
CA TYR A 74 -0.61 -12.36 -0.55
C TYR A 74 -0.64 -13.69 -1.31
N THR A 75 -0.40 -14.77 -0.59
CA THR A 75 -0.59 -16.15 -1.05
C THR A 75 -2.08 -16.53 -1.01
N GLU A 76 -2.51 -17.50 -1.81
CA GLU A 76 -3.93 -17.90 -1.89
C GLU A 76 -4.54 -18.34 -0.54
N ASP A 77 -3.72 -18.92 0.34
CA ASP A 77 -4.10 -19.39 1.67
C ASP A 77 -4.00 -18.31 2.78
N TYR A 78 -3.52 -17.11 2.42
CA TYR A 78 -3.22 -16.00 3.34
C TYR A 78 -2.15 -16.31 4.39
N SER A 79 -1.27 -17.29 4.14
CA SER A 79 -0.13 -17.59 5.02
C SER A 79 0.89 -16.46 5.04
N GLU A 80 1.09 -15.79 3.91
CA GLU A 80 1.98 -14.63 3.79
C GLU A 80 1.21 -13.45 3.22
N ILE A 81 1.30 -12.30 3.91
CA ILE A 81 0.62 -11.07 3.51
C ILE A 81 1.59 -9.91 3.67
N ILE A 82 1.80 -9.18 2.59
CA ILE A 82 2.64 -7.99 2.55
C ILE A 82 1.77 -6.79 2.21
N MET A 83 1.91 -5.75 3.01
CA MET A 83 1.20 -4.48 2.88
C MET A 83 2.16 -3.37 2.43
N ARG A 84 1.67 -2.47 1.57
CA ARG A 84 2.35 -1.24 1.19
C ARG A 84 1.36 -0.11 0.99
N PHE A 85 1.73 1.10 1.37
CA PHE A 85 0.98 2.30 1.05
C PHE A 85 1.59 3.06 -0.12
N GLU A 86 0.76 3.51 -1.05
CA GLU A 86 1.14 4.35 -2.19
C GLU A 86 0.33 5.65 -2.13
N LEU A 87 1.01 6.79 -2.14
CA LEU A 87 0.33 8.09 -2.18
C LEU A 87 -0.11 8.36 -3.61
N TYR A 88 -1.38 8.63 -3.80
CA TYR A 88 -1.95 9.07 -5.06
C TYR A 88 -2.39 10.52 -4.95
N GLU A 89 -1.92 11.35 -5.87
CA GLU A 89 -2.31 12.75 -6.03
C GLU A 89 -2.74 12.97 -7.48
N ASN A 90 -3.97 13.42 -7.69
CA ASN A 90 -4.61 13.57 -9.00
C ASN A 90 -4.44 12.30 -9.86
N ASP A 91 -4.80 11.15 -9.28
CA ASP A 91 -4.70 9.81 -9.87
C ASP A 91 -3.29 9.37 -10.29
N ARG A 92 -2.24 10.05 -9.82
CA ARG A 92 -0.85 9.69 -10.07
C ARG A 92 -0.17 9.30 -8.77
N LYS A 93 0.54 8.16 -8.81
CA LYS A 93 1.42 7.75 -7.71
C LYS A 93 2.56 8.75 -7.55
N THR A 94 2.67 9.39 -6.39
CA THR A 94 3.72 10.38 -6.10
C THR A 94 4.81 9.83 -5.20
N THR A 95 4.44 9.12 -4.13
CA THR A 95 5.35 8.42 -3.22
C THR A 95 4.77 7.09 -2.75
N ALA A 96 5.54 6.32 -1.98
CA ALA A 96 5.07 5.10 -1.34
C ALA A 96 5.92 4.78 -0.10
N THR A 97 5.32 4.09 0.86
CA THR A 97 6.02 3.58 2.03
C THR A 97 6.87 2.36 1.68
N ASP A 98 7.61 1.88 2.68
CA ASP A 98 8.18 0.54 2.66
C ASP A 98 7.11 -0.55 2.63
N TYR A 99 7.59 -1.78 2.47
CA TYR A 99 6.79 -3.00 2.53
C TYR A 99 6.79 -3.52 3.96
N TYR A 100 5.64 -4.00 4.42
CA TYR A 100 5.45 -4.52 5.77
C TYR A 100 4.82 -5.90 5.72
N GLU A 101 5.35 -6.87 6.44
CA GLU A 101 4.66 -8.16 6.66
C GLU A 101 3.58 -7.98 7.72
N ILE A 102 2.38 -8.47 7.43
CA ILE A 102 1.27 -8.45 8.37
C ILE A 102 0.68 -9.86 8.51
N ASN A 103 0.04 -10.13 9.63
CA ASN A 103 -0.67 -11.39 9.83
C ASN A 103 -2.10 -11.34 9.25
N LYS A 104 -2.70 -12.52 9.10
CA LYS A 104 -4.06 -12.70 8.58
C LYS A 104 -5.12 -11.98 9.40
N GLU A 105 -4.94 -11.89 10.72
CA GLU A 105 -5.88 -11.22 11.61
C GLU A 105 -5.95 -9.71 11.32
N LEU A 106 -4.79 -9.05 11.24
CA LEU A 106 -4.71 -7.64 10.93
C LEU A 106 -5.27 -7.35 9.53
N TYR A 107 -4.91 -8.17 8.53
CA TYR A 107 -5.45 -8.05 7.18
C TYR A 107 -6.99 -8.15 7.16
N SER A 108 -7.56 -9.14 7.84
CA SER A 108 -9.01 -9.32 7.95
C SER A 108 -9.69 -8.09 8.60
N ARG A 109 -9.12 -7.60 9.71
CA ARG A 109 -9.64 -6.41 10.41
C ARG A 109 -9.58 -5.15 9.55
N ILE A 110 -8.53 -4.98 8.74
CA ILE A 110 -8.45 -3.87 7.79
C ILE A 110 -9.59 -3.98 6.77
N LEU A 111 -9.78 -5.15 6.16
CA LEU A 111 -10.82 -5.36 5.14
C LEU A 111 -12.24 -5.13 5.69
N LEU A 112 -12.48 -5.47 6.95
CA LEU A 112 -13.76 -5.22 7.60
C LEU A 112 -14.11 -3.73 7.66
N LYS A 113 -13.13 -2.82 7.77
CA LYS A 113 -13.37 -1.36 7.68
C LYS A 113 -13.95 -0.94 6.33
N PHE A 114 -13.74 -1.75 5.29
CA PHE A 114 -14.29 -1.55 3.95
C PHE A 114 -15.50 -2.43 3.66
N GLY A 115 -16.06 -3.10 4.67
CA GLY A 115 -17.19 -4.03 4.52
C GLY A 115 -16.83 -5.33 3.79
N GLN A 116 -15.54 -5.65 3.66
CA GLN A 116 -15.05 -6.82 2.93
C GLN A 116 -14.66 -7.94 3.90
N ARG A 117 -14.83 -9.18 3.46
CA ARG A 117 -14.44 -10.40 4.20
C ARG A 117 -13.55 -11.29 3.35
N ILE A 118 -12.81 -12.18 3.99
CA ILE A 118 -11.94 -13.20 3.38
C ILE A 118 -12.27 -14.57 3.95
#